data_AF-A0A7Y4KVY9-F1
#
_entry.id   AF-A0A7Y4KVY9-F1
#
_cell.length_a   1.000
_cell.length_b   1.000
_cell.length_c   1.000
_cell.angle_alpha   90.00
_cell.angle_beta   90.00
_cell.angle_gamma   90.00
#
_symmetry.space_group_name_H-M   'P 1'
#
loop_
_entity.id
_entity.type
_entity.pdbx_description
1 polymer ?
#
loop_
_entity_poly.entity_id
_entity_poly.type
_entity_poly.pdbx_seq_one_letter_code
_entity_poly.pdbx_strand_id
1 'polypeptide(L)'
;MKGDVVHTATGEPVVLVDIGITRLYEDRQVRIWDVSLEPGECHPWHLHHNPYVVLSINGSDGRMDWLDGTEPRFISEYRGGAVYRPVSPVHRLTNIGSAFYRNRLIELKDLGENAGGPIDIGPGDRSVQGQPPGDVLPDGRVPVLLHNDVAIWTLTLAAGETRELDATHQPHVIASLEIDPDDETGGVHVPDAKPYVLINLTDEERTWFVVELRYDGAEQNRSTS
;
A
#
# COMPACT_ATOMS: atom_id res chain seq x y z
N MET A 1 -9.77 0.52 -16.24
CA MET A 1 -10.74 -0.20 -15.39
C MET A 1 -10.78 -1.67 -15.75
N LYS A 2 -11.14 -2.54 -14.80
CA LYS A 2 -11.35 -3.96 -15.08
C LYS A 2 -12.34 -4.14 -16.23
N GLY A 3 -12.01 -5.05 -17.15
CA GLY A 3 -12.79 -5.29 -18.35
C GLY A 3 -12.41 -4.40 -19.53
N ASP A 4 -11.62 -3.34 -19.33
CA ASP A 4 -11.09 -2.56 -20.44
C ASP A 4 -10.21 -3.44 -21.32
N VAL A 5 -10.34 -3.27 -22.63
CA VAL A 5 -9.53 -3.96 -23.63
C VAL A 5 -8.44 -3.02 -24.11
N VAL A 6 -7.20 -3.37 -23.80
CA VAL A 6 -6.00 -2.73 -24.34
C VAL A 6 -5.33 -3.67 -25.33
N HIS A 7 -4.34 -3.19 -26.08
CA HIS A 7 -3.63 -4.01 -27.07
C HIS A 7 -2.14 -4.04 -26.76
N THR A 8 -1.52 -5.21 -26.90
CA THR A 8 -0.07 -5.36 -26.85
C THR A 8 0.61 -4.63 -28.01
N ALA A 9 1.94 -4.52 -27.98
CA ALA A 9 2.72 -3.99 -29.11
C ALA A 9 2.51 -4.76 -30.43
N THR A 10 2.11 -6.04 -30.37
CA THR A 10 1.79 -6.87 -31.54
C THR A 10 0.32 -6.81 -31.95
N GLY A 11 -0.49 -6.01 -31.27
CA GLY A 11 -1.92 -5.85 -31.55
C GLY A 11 -2.82 -6.92 -30.94
N GLU A 12 -2.31 -7.75 -30.03
CA GLU A 12 -3.12 -8.75 -29.33
C GLU A 12 -4.01 -8.07 -28.27
N PRO A 13 -5.32 -8.35 -28.22
CA PRO A 13 -6.20 -7.78 -27.22
C PRO A 13 -5.93 -8.39 -25.83
N VAL A 14 -5.86 -7.53 -24.82
CA VAL A 14 -5.69 -7.89 -23.41
C VAL A 14 -6.81 -7.25 -22.60
N VAL A 15 -7.53 -8.07 -21.84
CA VAL A 15 -8.56 -7.61 -20.90
C VAL A 15 -7.90 -7.33 -19.56
N LEU A 16 -8.04 -6.10 -19.06
CA LEU A 16 -7.47 -5.72 -17.77
C LEU A 16 -8.26 -6.30 -16.60
N VAL A 17 -7.54 -6.73 -15.56
CA VAL A 17 -8.12 -7.16 -14.28
C VAL A 17 -8.13 -6.02 -13.26
N ASP A 18 -8.68 -6.28 -12.06
CA ASP A 18 -8.59 -5.37 -10.92
C ASP A 18 -7.13 -5.23 -10.44
N ILE A 19 -6.84 -4.16 -9.71
CA ILE A 19 -5.48 -3.84 -9.21
C ILE A 19 -4.97 -4.83 -8.16
N GLY A 20 -5.88 -5.49 -7.44
CA GLY A 20 -5.55 -6.58 -6.55
C GLY A 20 -6.49 -7.77 -6.70
N ILE A 21 -6.26 -8.78 -5.89
CA ILE A 21 -7.00 -10.05 -5.96
C ILE A 21 -8.30 -9.94 -5.18
N THR A 22 -8.25 -9.35 -3.98
CA THR A 22 -9.42 -9.13 -3.14
C THR A 22 -9.49 -7.66 -2.72
N ARG A 23 -10.64 -7.01 -2.89
CA ARG A 23 -10.87 -5.67 -2.33
C ARG A 23 -11.27 -5.80 -0.87
N LEU A 24 -10.46 -5.26 0.04
CA LEU A 24 -10.68 -5.33 1.48
C LEU A 24 -11.53 -4.18 2.00
N TYR A 25 -11.33 -2.99 1.45
CA TYR A 25 -12.01 -1.78 1.90
C TYR A 25 -12.07 -0.74 0.78
N GLU A 26 -13.11 0.09 0.77
CA GLU A 26 -13.20 1.27 -0.09
C GLU A 26 -14.09 2.33 0.54
N ASP A 27 -13.59 3.57 0.57
CA ASP A 27 -14.39 4.76 0.87
C ASP A 27 -14.11 5.87 -0.16
N ARG A 28 -14.41 7.13 0.20
CA ARG A 28 -14.14 8.28 -0.66
C ARG A 28 -12.63 8.47 -0.91
N GLN A 29 -11.79 8.30 0.11
CA GLN A 29 -10.38 8.69 0.10
C GLN A 29 -9.47 7.57 -0.37
N VAL A 30 -9.76 6.33 0.01
CA VAL A 30 -8.88 5.19 -0.25
C VAL A 30 -9.62 3.97 -0.79
N ARG A 31 -8.90 3.16 -1.57
CA ARG A 31 -9.29 1.79 -1.91
C ARG A 31 -8.16 0.84 -1.53
N ILE A 32 -8.49 -0.21 -0.79
CA ILE A 32 -7.48 -1.12 -0.21
C ILE A 32 -7.69 -2.53 -0.75
N TRP A 33 -6.60 -3.11 -1.25
CA TRP A 33 -6.56 -4.41 -1.87
C TRP A 33 -5.63 -5.37 -1.14
N ASP A 34 -5.97 -6.65 -1.15
CA ASP A 34 -5.06 -7.75 -0.92
C ASP A 34 -4.46 -8.20 -2.26
N VAL A 35 -3.14 -8.30 -2.30
CA VAL A 35 -2.40 -8.95 -3.38
C VAL A 35 -1.59 -10.08 -2.76
N SER A 36 -1.92 -11.31 -3.11
CA SER A 36 -1.27 -12.53 -2.62
C SER A 36 -0.85 -13.41 -3.79
N LEU A 37 0.43 -13.77 -3.88
CA LEU A 37 0.94 -14.59 -4.98
C LEU A 37 1.80 -15.73 -4.44
N GLU A 38 1.45 -16.97 -4.79
CA GLU A 38 2.32 -18.12 -4.59
C GLU A 38 3.61 -18.00 -5.44
N PRO A 39 4.70 -18.70 -5.08
CA PRO A 39 5.88 -18.79 -5.92
C PRO A 39 5.53 -19.19 -7.38
N GLY A 40 5.90 -18.34 -8.33
CA GLY A 40 5.61 -18.50 -9.75
C GLY A 40 4.25 -17.97 -10.21
N GLU A 41 3.38 -17.53 -9.30
CA GLU A 41 2.08 -16.96 -9.65
C GLU A 41 2.21 -15.54 -10.22
N CYS A 42 1.31 -15.21 -11.15
CA CYS A 42 1.27 -13.92 -11.83
C CYS A 42 -0.07 -13.24 -11.61
N HIS A 43 -0.03 -12.02 -11.05
CA HIS A 43 -1.17 -11.11 -11.10
C HIS A 43 -1.28 -10.52 -12.53
N PRO A 44 -2.39 -10.73 -13.24
CA PRO A 44 -2.52 -10.35 -14.64
C PRO A 44 -2.43 -8.84 -14.92
N TRP A 45 -2.48 -8.48 -16.19
CA TRP A 45 -2.40 -7.10 -16.66
C TRP A 45 -3.45 -6.19 -16.01
N HIS A 46 -2.99 -5.14 -15.35
CA HIS A 46 -3.84 -4.15 -14.69
C HIS A 46 -3.24 -2.75 -14.82
N LEU A 47 -4.02 -1.73 -14.45
CA LEU A 47 -3.66 -0.32 -14.57
C LEU A 47 -4.04 0.41 -13.28
N HIS A 48 -3.10 1.18 -12.74
CA HIS A 48 -3.33 2.04 -11.58
C HIS A 48 -3.74 3.43 -12.07
N HIS A 49 -4.88 3.92 -11.58
CA HIS A 49 -5.35 5.28 -11.88
C HIS A 49 -5.02 6.28 -10.76
N ASN A 50 -4.59 5.77 -9.61
CA ASN A 50 -4.28 6.53 -8.40
C ASN A 50 -2.83 6.25 -8.00
N PRO A 51 -2.08 7.25 -7.48
CA PRO A 51 -0.90 6.97 -6.68
C PRO A 51 -1.24 6.02 -5.53
N TYR A 52 -0.29 5.18 -5.14
CA TYR A 52 -0.58 4.08 -4.23
C TYR A 52 0.57 3.75 -3.28
N VAL A 53 0.21 3.19 -2.14
CA VAL A 53 1.13 2.62 -1.15
C VAL A 53 1.04 1.10 -1.21
N VAL A 54 2.18 0.42 -1.19
CA VAL A 54 2.30 -1.03 -0.99
C VAL A 54 2.89 -1.27 0.38
N LEU A 55 2.14 -1.99 1.23
CA LEU A 55 2.59 -2.44 2.55
C LEU A 55 2.92 -3.93 2.49
N SER A 56 4.19 -4.29 2.65
CA SER A 56 4.67 -5.66 2.46
C SER A 56 4.43 -6.48 3.73
N ILE A 57 3.36 -7.29 3.71
CA ILE A 57 3.03 -8.25 4.78
C ILE A 57 4.01 -9.41 4.76
N ASN A 58 4.21 -10.01 3.59
CA ASN A 58 5.22 -11.01 3.31
C ASN A 58 6.00 -10.60 2.07
N GLY A 59 7.29 -10.37 2.23
CA GLY A 59 8.18 -10.02 1.12
C GLY A 59 8.57 -11.22 0.27
N SER A 60 8.79 -10.98 -1.02
CA SER A 60 9.39 -11.91 -1.97
C SER A 60 10.03 -11.11 -3.12
N ASP A 61 10.76 -11.80 -3.98
CA ASP A 61 11.26 -11.23 -5.22
C ASP A 61 10.17 -11.25 -6.30
N GLY A 62 9.99 -10.13 -6.97
CA GLY A 62 8.97 -9.93 -8.00
C GLY A 62 9.56 -9.44 -9.32
N ARG A 63 8.90 -9.80 -10.41
CA ARG A 63 9.16 -9.29 -11.75
C ARG A 63 7.92 -8.59 -12.28
N MET A 64 8.07 -7.33 -12.65
CA MET A 64 7.03 -6.53 -13.26
C MET A 64 7.33 -6.39 -14.75
N ASP A 65 6.45 -6.94 -15.59
CA ASP A 65 6.52 -6.78 -17.04
C ASP A 65 5.58 -5.63 -17.46
N TRP A 66 6.00 -4.85 -18.45
CA TRP A 66 5.24 -3.76 -19.05
C TRP A 66 4.54 -4.23 -20.32
N LEU A 67 3.31 -3.75 -20.58
CA LEU A 67 2.55 -4.20 -21.75
C LEU A 67 3.21 -3.80 -23.08
N ASP A 68 3.99 -2.71 -23.09
CA ASP A 68 4.73 -2.23 -24.25
C ASP A 68 5.99 -3.06 -24.57
N GLY A 69 6.33 -4.03 -23.72
CA GLY A 69 7.49 -4.91 -23.89
C GLY A 69 8.84 -4.28 -23.52
N THR A 70 8.85 -3.10 -22.89
CA THR A 70 10.07 -2.51 -22.34
C THR A 70 10.67 -3.38 -21.23
N GLU A 71 11.94 -3.12 -20.88
CA GLU A 71 12.69 -3.92 -19.91
C GLU A 71 11.94 -4.06 -18.57
N PRO A 72 11.82 -5.29 -18.04
CA PRO A 72 11.08 -5.53 -16.82
C PRO A 72 11.75 -4.85 -15.63
N ARG A 73 10.94 -4.48 -14.64
CA ARG A 73 11.41 -4.02 -13.35
C ARG A 73 11.44 -5.20 -12.37
N PHE A 74 12.56 -5.35 -11.68
CA PHE A 74 12.68 -6.30 -10.57
C PHE A 74 12.42 -5.59 -9.25
N ILE A 75 11.62 -6.22 -8.39
CA ILE A 75 11.33 -5.76 -7.04
C ILE A 75 11.81 -6.81 -6.06
N SER A 76 12.32 -6.36 -4.93
CA SER A 76 12.59 -7.18 -3.76
C SER A 76 11.96 -6.44 -2.59
N GLU A 77 10.93 -7.06 -2.02
CA GLU A 77 10.18 -6.53 -0.88
C GLU A 77 10.50 -7.37 0.35
N TYR A 78 10.38 -6.77 1.52
CA TYR A 78 10.63 -7.43 2.80
C TYR A 78 9.46 -7.21 3.74
N ARG A 79 9.21 -8.16 4.64
CA ARG A 79 8.15 -8.05 5.66
C ARG A 79 8.35 -6.78 6.50
N GLY A 80 7.30 -5.96 6.61
CA GLY A 80 7.35 -4.67 7.30
C GLY A 80 7.89 -3.52 6.44
N GLY A 81 8.23 -3.77 5.18
CA GLY A 81 8.61 -2.73 4.22
C GLY A 81 7.40 -2.02 3.61
N ALA A 82 7.64 -0.84 3.05
CA ALA A 82 6.64 -0.08 2.33
C ALA A 82 7.21 0.61 1.09
N VAL A 83 6.36 0.82 0.11
CA VAL A 83 6.68 1.56 -1.12
C VAL A 83 5.55 2.54 -1.41
N TYR A 84 5.88 3.79 -1.73
CA TYR A 84 4.95 4.78 -2.23
C TYR A 84 5.25 5.06 -3.70
N ARG A 85 4.25 4.98 -4.57
CA ARG A 85 4.45 5.06 -6.03
C ARG A 85 3.50 6.03 -6.72
N PRO A 86 3.98 6.72 -7.78
CA PRO A 86 3.09 7.34 -8.74
C PRO A 86 2.35 6.24 -9.51
N VAL A 87 1.37 6.63 -10.33
CA VAL A 87 0.72 5.70 -11.25
C VAL A 87 1.75 5.01 -12.16
N SER A 88 1.51 3.75 -12.44
CA SER A 88 2.35 2.94 -13.33
C SER A 88 1.62 2.67 -14.65
N PRO A 89 2.33 2.52 -15.78
CA PRO A 89 1.76 1.99 -17.02
C PRO A 89 1.11 0.62 -16.81
N VAL A 90 0.37 0.13 -17.82
CA VAL A 90 -0.20 -1.22 -17.77
C VAL A 90 0.91 -2.24 -17.56
N HIS A 91 0.76 -3.03 -16.49
CA HIS A 91 1.75 -4.01 -16.11
C HIS A 91 1.12 -5.25 -15.48
N ARG A 92 1.92 -6.31 -15.38
CA ARG A 92 1.62 -7.52 -14.61
C ARG A 92 2.75 -7.77 -13.62
N LEU A 93 2.45 -8.46 -12.52
CA LEU A 93 3.44 -8.78 -11.49
C LEU A 93 3.52 -10.29 -11.30
N THR A 94 4.72 -10.84 -11.42
CA THR A 94 4.99 -12.26 -11.14
C THR A 94 5.85 -12.38 -9.89
N ASN A 95 5.43 -13.23 -8.95
CA ASN A 95 6.29 -13.65 -7.84
C ASN A 95 7.32 -14.64 -8.39
N ILE A 96 8.57 -14.20 -8.50
CA ILE A 96 9.69 -15.02 -9.00
C ILE A 96 10.55 -15.60 -7.87
N GLY A 97 10.27 -15.19 -6.63
CA GLY A 97 10.91 -15.73 -5.45
C GLY A 97 10.36 -17.10 -5.04
N SER A 98 10.94 -17.65 -3.98
CA SER A 98 10.55 -18.95 -3.41
C SER A 98 9.59 -18.83 -2.23
N ALA A 99 9.27 -17.62 -1.79
CA ALA A 99 8.37 -17.36 -0.67
C ALA A 99 7.00 -16.89 -1.15
N PHE A 100 5.97 -17.13 -0.33
CA PHE A 100 4.65 -16.54 -0.54
C PHE A 100 4.74 -15.01 -0.43
N TYR A 101 4.25 -14.32 -1.46
CA TYR A 101 4.22 -12.87 -1.54
C TYR A 101 2.85 -12.37 -1.09
N ARG A 102 2.81 -11.40 -0.17
CA ARG A 102 1.54 -10.76 0.22
C ARG A 102 1.73 -9.30 0.59
N ASN A 103 0.87 -8.44 0.07
CA ASN A 103 0.85 -7.03 0.43
C ASN A 103 -0.57 -6.52 0.72
N ARG A 104 -0.64 -5.32 1.30
CA ARG A 104 -1.83 -4.45 1.25
C ARG A 104 -1.50 -3.30 0.33
N LEU A 105 -2.27 -3.14 -0.75
CA LEU A 105 -2.13 -2.02 -1.66
C LEU A 105 -3.22 -1.01 -1.37
N ILE A 106 -2.83 0.24 -1.09
CA ILE A 106 -3.73 1.35 -0.77
C ILE A 106 -3.66 2.35 -1.93
N GLU A 107 -4.71 2.45 -2.73
CA GLU A 107 -4.89 3.50 -3.71
C GLU A 107 -5.36 4.80 -3.03
N LEU A 108 -4.72 5.93 -3.36
CA LEU A 108 -5.01 7.25 -2.81
C LEU A 108 -5.87 8.04 -3.81
N LYS A 109 -7.19 7.99 -3.64
CA LYS A 109 -8.17 8.45 -4.64
C LYS A 109 -8.15 9.98 -4.82
N ASP A 110 -7.86 10.72 -3.75
CA ASP A 110 -7.72 12.19 -3.77
C ASP A 110 -6.48 12.67 -4.51
N LEU A 111 -5.49 11.79 -4.75
CA LEU A 111 -4.33 12.08 -5.59
C LEU A 111 -4.49 11.56 -7.03
N GLY A 112 -5.68 11.04 -7.38
CA GLY A 112 -5.97 10.45 -8.68
C GLY A 112 -7.39 10.73 -9.14
N GLU A 113 -8.24 9.72 -9.10
CA GLU A 113 -9.59 9.75 -9.69
C GLU A 113 -10.47 10.90 -9.15
N ASN A 114 -10.37 11.24 -7.86
CA ASN A 114 -11.15 12.33 -7.28
C ASN A 114 -10.63 13.72 -7.68
N ALA A 115 -9.36 13.83 -8.06
CA ALA A 115 -8.76 15.06 -8.60
C ALA A 115 -9.00 15.23 -10.11
N GLY A 116 -9.72 14.30 -10.75
CA GLY A 116 -9.91 14.27 -12.21
C GLY A 116 -8.73 13.67 -12.98
N GLY A 117 -7.76 13.08 -12.28
CA GLY A 117 -6.57 12.44 -12.85
C GLY A 117 -5.40 12.39 -11.87
N PRO A 118 -4.36 11.56 -12.15
CA PRO A 118 -3.20 11.43 -11.27
C PRO A 118 -2.46 12.75 -11.11
N ILE A 119 -2.32 13.19 -9.86
CA ILE A 119 -1.46 14.30 -9.47
C ILE A 119 0.00 13.83 -9.52
N ASP A 120 0.91 14.70 -9.95
CA ASP A 120 2.34 14.43 -9.85
C ASP A 120 2.79 14.45 -8.38
N ILE A 121 3.15 13.27 -7.88
CA ILE A 121 3.68 13.04 -6.53
C ILE A 121 5.21 12.90 -6.53
N GLY A 122 5.86 13.18 -7.66
CA GLY A 122 7.28 12.91 -7.89
C GLY A 122 7.57 11.41 -8.09
N PRO A 123 8.83 10.96 -7.85
CA PRO A 123 9.22 9.57 -8.07
C PRO A 123 8.62 8.56 -7.06
N GLY A 124 7.90 9.05 -6.05
CA GLY A 124 7.53 8.28 -4.86
C GLY A 124 8.75 7.99 -3.98
N ASP A 125 8.66 6.99 -3.12
CA ASP A 125 9.76 6.58 -2.24
C ASP A 125 9.64 5.10 -1.85
N ARG A 126 10.69 4.53 -1.23
CA ARG A 126 10.66 3.18 -0.70
C ARG A 126 11.48 3.03 0.57
N SER A 127 11.00 2.20 1.48
CA SER A 127 11.75 1.84 2.68
C SER A 127 12.95 0.95 2.35
N VAL A 128 13.98 1.01 3.19
CA VAL A 128 15.17 0.16 3.11
C VAL A 128 15.28 -0.66 4.39
N GLN A 129 15.45 -1.98 4.25
CA GLN A 129 15.49 -2.89 5.39
C GLN A 129 16.63 -2.53 6.34
N GLY A 130 16.30 -2.36 7.62
CA GLY A 130 17.26 -1.99 8.66
C GLY A 130 17.72 -0.53 8.63
N GLN A 131 17.12 0.33 7.79
CA GLN A 131 17.46 1.75 7.69
C GLN A 131 16.18 2.60 7.83
N PRO A 132 15.67 2.80 9.06
CA PRO A 132 14.49 3.65 9.27
C PRO A 132 14.82 5.11 8.90
N PRO A 133 13.90 5.84 8.26
CA PRO A 133 14.11 7.23 7.82
C PRO A 133 14.06 8.27 8.95
N GLY A 134 13.99 7.83 10.22
CA GLY A 134 13.92 8.72 11.38
C GLY A 134 13.90 7.96 12.70
N ASP A 135 13.81 8.71 13.80
CA ASP A 135 13.78 8.17 15.15
C ASP A 135 12.43 7.53 15.49
N VAL A 136 12.48 6.55 16.40
CA VAL A 136 11.27 5.96 17.00
C VAL A 136 10.50 7.05 17.72
N LEU A 137 9.20 7.15 17.45
CA LEU A 137 8.34 8.13 18.09
C LEU A 137 8.12 7.78 19.58
N PRO A 138 7.80 8.76 20.44
CA PRO A 138 7.57 8.52 21.87
C PRO A 138 6.47 7.49 22.19
N ASP A 139 5.54 7.27 21.25
CA ASP A 139 4.46 6.29 21.34
C ASP A 139 4.85 4.88 20.87
N GLY A 140 6.12 4.68 20.49
CA GLY A 140 6.68 3.39 20.04
C GLY A 140 6.63 3.16 18.53
N ARG A 141 6.04 4.07 17.75
CA ARG A 141 6.02 3.94 16.28
C ARG A 141 7.42 4.05 15.69
N VAL A 142 7.83 3.05 14.92
CA VAL A 142 9.11 3.01 14.19
C VAL A 142 8.89 3.48 12.75
N PRO A 143 9.57 4.55 12.28
CA PRO A 143 9.40 5.01 10.90
C PRO A 143 9.80 3.95 9.87
N VAL A 144 8.97 3.77 8.84
CA VAL A 144 9.23 2.88 7.70
C VAL A 144 9.45 3.70 6.43
N LEU A 145 8.57 4.67 6.16
CA LEU A 145 8.64 5.55 4.99
C LEU A 145 8.03 6.91 5.37
N LEU A 146 8.76 7.99 5.11
CA LEU A 146 8.29 9.36 5.38
C LEU A 146 8.34 10.16 4.09
N HIS A 147 7.16 10.55 3.58
CA HIS A 147 7.00 11.37 2.39
C HIS A 147 6.09 12.57 2.70
N ASN A 148 6.02 13.52 1.75
CA ASN A 148 5.16 14.70 1.87
C ASN A 148 3.66 14.34 1.85
N ASP A 149 3.29 13.29 1.12
CA ASP A 149 1.89 12.85 0.95
C ASP A 149 1.46 11.80 1.95
N VAL A 150 2.40 10.99 2.44
CA VAL A 150 2.14 9.85 3.31
C VAL A 150 3.26 9.68 4.32
N ALA A 151 2.94 9.24 5.52
CA ALA A 151 3.91 8.68 6.43
C ALA A 151 3.47 7.32 6.95
N ILE A 152 4.44 6.43 7.07
CA ILE A 152 4.21 5.04 7.38
C ILE A 152 5.15 4.66 8.50
N TRP A 153 4.58 4.10 9.55
CA TRP A 153 5.29 3.51 10.67
C TRP A 153 4.87 2.07 10.87
N THR A 154 5.69 1.30 11.56
CA THR A 154 5.22 0.10 12.26
C THR A 154 5.05 0.40 13.74
N LEU A 155 4.12 -0.31 14.38
CA LEU A 155 3.92 -0.31 15.82
C LEU A 155 3.69 -1.75 16.27
N THR A 156 4.48 -2.20 17.24
CA THR A 156 4.37 -3.53 17.83
C THR A 156 3.81 -3.40 19.24
N LEU A 157 2.79 -4.19 19.57
CA LEU A 157 2.15 -4.19 20.88
C LEU A 157 2.15 -5.61 21.45
N ALA A 158 2.48 -5.73 22.74
CA ALA A 158 2.33 -6.99 23.46
C ALA A 158 0.85 -7.41 23.57
N ALA A 159 0.60 -8.67 23.92
CA ALA A 159 -0.75 -9.18 24.16
C ALA A 159 -1.52 -8.32 25.17
N GLY A 160 -2.72 -7.87 24.80
CA GLY A 160 -3.57 -7.00 25.63
C GLY A 160 -3.12 -5.54 25.76
N GLU A 161 -1.98 -5.15 25.17
CA GLU A 161 -1.50 -3.77 25.20
C GLU A 161 -2.38 -2.86 24.32
N THR A 162 -2.48 -1.60 24.74
CA THR A 162 -3.17 -0.55 23.99
C THR A 162 -2.22 0.59 23.67
N ARG A 163 -2.49 1.29 22.57
CA ARG A 163 -1.79 2.51 22.19
C ARG A 163 -2.78 3.52 21.63
N GLU A 164 -2.81 4.70 22.24
CA GLU A 164 -3.50 5.84 21.66
C GLU A 164 -2.65 6.40 20.53
N LEU A 165 -3.23 6.47 19.33
CA LEU A 165 -2.64 7.11 18.17
C LEU A 165 -3.25 8.49 18.03
N ASP A 166 -2.38 9.50 17.91
CA ASP A 166 -2.81 10.86 17.56
C ASP A 166 -3.25 10.90 16.10
N ALA A 167 -4.47 10.43 15.86
CA ALA A 167 -5.15 10.51 14.58
C ALA A 167 -5.93 11.83 14.42
N THR A 168 -5.75 12.80 15.32
CA THR A 168 -6.69 13.93 15.43
C THR A 168 -6.68 14.84 14.20
N HIS A 169 -5.58 14.92 13.46
CA HIS A 169 -5.43 15.87 12.36
C HIS A 169 -5.54 15.25 10.96
N GLN A 170 -5.09 14.00 10.78
CA GLN A 170 -5.01 13.38 9.45
C GLN A 170 -5.75 12.03 9.42
N PRO A 171 -6.36 11.66 8.28
CA PRO A 171 -6.89 10.31 8.08
C PRO A 171 -5.79 9.26 8.21
N HIS A 172 -6.14 8.08 8.74
CA HIS A 172 -5.21 6.98 8.94
C HIS A 172 -5.73 5.68 8.32
N VAL A 173 -4.80 4.84 7.86
CA VAL A 173 -5.04 3.43 7.56
C VAL A 173 -4.17 2.59 8.48
N ILE A 174 -4.78 1.64 9.18
CA ILE A 174 -4.09 0.65 10.02
C ILE A 174 -4.14 -0.68 9.29
N ALA A 175 -3.01 -1.36 9.17
CA ALA A 175 -2.93 -2.68 8.54
C ALA A 175 -2.07 -3.63 9.37
N SER A 176 -2.63 -4.75 9.82
CA SER A 176 -1.91 -5.78 10.57
C SER A 176 -0.85 -6.44 9.69
N LEU A 177 0.31 -6.73 10.27
CA LEU A 177 1.38 -7.51 9.65
C LEU A 177 1.14 -9.01 9.83
N GLU A 178 0.43 -9.39 10.89
CA GLU A 178 -0.04 -10.76 11.14
C GLU A 178 -1.53 -10.84 10.78
N ILE A 179 -1.85 -11.53 9.69
CA ILE A 179 -3.22 -11.63 9.18
C ILE A 179 -3.90 -12.86 9.76
N ASP A 180 -4.96 -12.66 10.53
CA ASP A 180 -5.79 -13.75 10.98
C ASP A 180 -6.69 -14.22 9.82
N PRO A 181 -6.76 -15.53 9.54
CA PRO A 181 -7.49 -16.06 8.39
C PRO A 181 -9.00 -15.84 8.47
N ASP A 182 -9.53 -15.66 9.69
CA ASP A 182 -10.94 -15.45 9.97
C ASP A 182 -11.32 -13.96 10.03
N ASP A 183 -10.36 -13.04 9.89
CA ASP A 183 -10.62 -11.61 9.84
C ASP A 183 -11.12 -11.19 8.45
N GLU A 184 -12.42 -10.96 8.34
CA GLU A 184 -13.08 -10.53 7.10
C GLU A 184 -12.56 -9.17 6.58
N THR A 185 -11.94 -8.34 7.43
CA THR A 185 -11.33 -7.08 7.00
C THR A 185 -9.95 -7.29 6.36
N GLY A 186 -9.40 -8.51 6.47
CA GLY A 186 -8.05 -8.83 6.01
C GLY A 186 -6.97 -8.07 6.78
N GLY A 187 -7.21 -7.74 8.04
CA GLY A 187 -6.30 -7.02 8.92
C GLY A 187 -6.27 -5.51 8.70
N VAL A 188 -7.25 -4.93 8.00
CA VAL A 188 -7.25 -3.49 7.65
C VAL A 188 -8.34 -2.74 8.38
N HIS A 189 -8.01 -1.59 8.94
CA HIS A 189 -8.97 -0.69 9.58
C HIS A 189 -8.68 0.76 9.21
N VAL A 190 -9.73 1.53 8.94
CA VAL A 190 -9.68 2.97 8.68
C VAL A 190 -10.46 3.66 9.81
N PRO A 191 -9.78 4.25 10.80
CA PRO A 191 -10.46 4.85 11.95
C PRO A 191 -11.30 6.09 11.59
N ASP A 192 -12.57 6.09 12.01
CA ASP A 192 -13.46 7.26 11.91
C ASP A 192 -13.36 8.21 13.12
N ALA A 193 -12.91 7.71 14.28
CA ALA A 193 -12.93 8.41 15.57
C ALA A 193 -11.53 8.88 16.01
N LYS A 194 -11.48 10.02 16.71
CA LYS A 194 -10.26 10.72 17.12
C LYS A 194 -10.32 11.08 18.62
N PRO A 195 -9.34 10.69 19.45
CA PRO A 195 -8.19 9.84 19.12
C PRO A 195 -8.61 8.39 18.81
N TYR A 196 -7.75 7.65 18.11
CA TYR A 196 -7.94 6.22 17.86
C TYR A 196 -7.09 5.41 18.84
N VAL A 197 -7.70 4.42 19.51
CA VAL A 197 -6.98 3.51 20.41
C VAL A 197 -6.79 2.18 19.69
N LEU A 198 -5.56 1.88 19.31
CA LEU A 198 -5.19 0.56 18.83
C LEU A 198 -5.05 -0.39 20.03
N ILE A 199 -5.64 -1.56 19.95
CA ILE A 199 -5.57 -2.59 20.99
C ILE A 199 -5.16 -3.93 20.38
N ASN A 200 -4.18 -4.59 21.01
CA ASN A 200 -3.88 -5.98 20.70
C ASN A 200 -4.83 -6.89 21.49
N LEU A 201 -5.89 -7.37 20.84
CA LEU A 201 -6.86 -8.28 21.46
C LEU A 201 -6.41 -9.76 21.46
N THR A 202 -5.24 -10.06 20.89
CA THR A 202 -4.70 -11.42 20.83
C THR A 202 -3.85 -11.75 22.06
N ASP A 203 -3.50 -13.02 22.21
CA ASP A 203 -2.59 -13.54 23.24
C ASP A 203 -1.11 -13.54 22.82
N GLU A 204 -0.81 -13.07 21.61
CA GLU A 204 0.53 -12.97 21.06
C GLU A 204 0.91 -11.51 20.79
N GLU A 205 2.22 -11.25 20.60
CA GLU A 205 2.67 -9.96 20.10
C GLU A 205 2.21 -9.76 18.65
N ARG A 206 1.78 -8.55 18.32
CA ARG A 206 1.30 -8.19 16.98
C ARG A 206 1.89 -6.86 16.55
N THR A 207 2.06 -6.71 15.24
CA THR A 207 2.62 -5.53 14.59
C THR A 207 1.64 -5.00 13.56
N TRP A 208 1.47 -3.68 13.53
CA TRP A 208 0.66 -2.98 12.53
C TRP A 208 1.49 -1.98 11.78
N PHE A 209 1.22 -1.83 10.49
CA PHE A 209 1.45 -0.59 9.79
C PHE A 209 0.45 0.47 10.27
N VAL A 210 0.97 1.66 10.54
CA VAL A 210 0.20 2.87 10.77
C VAL A 210 0.53 3.82 9.62
N VAL A 211 -0.44 4.07 8.75
CA VAL A 211 -0.30 4.96 7.59
C VAL A 211 -1.09 6.23 7.85
N GLU A 212 -0.42 7.38 7.82
CA GLU A 212 -1.02 8.71 7.88
C GLU A 212 -1.09 9.30 6.47
N LEU A 213 -2.27 9.78 6.08
CA LEU A 213 -2.50 10.44 4.78
C LEU A 213 -2.34 11.95 4.97
N ARG A 214 -1.28 12.54 4.40
CA ARG A 214 -0.88 13.94 4.63
C ARG A 214 -1.33 14.92 3.55
N TYR A 215 -1.80 14.40 2.41
CA TYR A 215 -2.18 15.21 1.27
C TYR A 215 -3.48 16.01 1.46
N ASP A 216 -4.32 15.65 2.46
CA ASP A 216 -5.58 16.37 2.76
C ASP A 216 -5.33 17.80 3.30
N GLY A 217 -4.09 18.12 3.71
CA GLY A 217 -3.66 19.49 4.04
C GLY A 217 -2.90 20.23 2.93
N ALA A 218 -2.61 19.57 1.80
CA ALA A 218 -1.67 20.05 0.79
C ALA A 218 -2.30 20.90 -0.34
N GLU A 219 -3.64 20.96 -0.43
CA GLU A 219 -4.34 21.78 -1.43
C GLU A 219 -3.93 23.27 -1.36
N GLN A 220 -3.51 23.79 -0.19
CA GLN A 220 -3.15 25.20 -0.05
C GLN A 220 -1.78 25.58 -0.62
N ASN A 221 -0.87 24.62 -0.89
CA ASN A 221 0.52 24.95 -1.28
C ASN A 221 0.93 24.49 -2.69
N ARG A 222 0.09 23.76 -3.42
CA ARG A 222 0.43 23.26 -4.77
C ARG A 222 -0.02 24.17 -5.91
N SER A 223 -0.69 25.29 -5.60
CA SER A 223 -1.13 26.29 -6.59
C SER A 223 -0.08 27.35 -6.95
N THR A 224 1.17 27.23 -6.47
CA THR A 224 2.24 28.18 -6.80
C THR A 224 3.55 27.46 -7.10
N SER A 225 3.70 26.95 -8.33
CA SER A 225 5.00 26.64 -8.95
C SER A 225 4.84 26.69 -10.46
#